data_AF-A0A140PTI6-F1
#
_entry.id   AF-A0A140PTI6-F1
#
_cell.length_a   1.000
_cell.length_b   1.000
_cell.length_c   1.000
_cell.angle_alpha   90.00
_cell.angle_beta   90.00
_cell.angle_gamma   90.00
#
_symmetry.space_group_name_H-M   'P 1'
#
loop_
_entity.id
_entity.type
_entity.pdbx_description
1 polymer ?
#
loop_
_entity_poly.entity_id
_entity_poly.type
_entity_poly.pdbx_seq_one_letter_code
_entity_poly.pdbx_strand_id
1 'polypeptide(L)'
;MKYLTEREGQIDFFNLFGIDYKNNPILIENTDGIVNGNILEFKLIINDLNQVLFQSIKYLSNLRIKGIEVPNSILLIDLNQKLAYKFNSQDYFKEIHKVYYGASSKNNSGFLIGNYERFNLSNDSDIINLKKILNKKEYMKINIDENCIVGWAERYYRENPTANKSDFIGDLEGKVKIIGEIRQPKYFKEFINPYLKVTNEKFKYLMDKLNDKLHKKELGAFYTHPLYSKKALELVRKAISRVPKGNDYIILDRCAGTGNLEEFLTDEELSHCILSTYEYYEYKVLQERLGNKIRFIVPPIEKEDTYFKGFVKQANALTKEYIEYKPIKEYISNPNCTIIMLENPPYQDSSSITYVEEDNLKKRAKNKRKEEYLSIEFKKIFYQN
;
A
#
# COMPACT_ATOMS: atom_id res chain seq x y z
N MET A 1 1.24 48.13 -1.59
CA MET A 1 2.56 47.51 -1.39
C MET A 1 2.70 46.38 -2.39
N LYS A 2 3.86 46.24 -3.03
CA LYS A 2 4.14 45.17 -4.01
C LYS A 2 5.19 44.26 -3.40
N TYR A 3 4.93 42.96 -3.33
CA TYR A 3 5.87 41.97 -2.80
C TYR A 3 6.95 41.67 -3.83
N LEU A 4 8.19 41.52 -3.35
CA LEU A 4 9.35 41.18 -4.18
C LEU A 4 9.59 39.67 -4.22
N THR A 5 9.14 38.95 -3.19
CA THR A 5 9.24 37.50 -3.11
C THR A 5 7.89 36.86 -2.71
N GLU A 6 7.65 35.63 -3.14
CA GLU A 6 6.44 34.87 -2.74
C GLU A 6 6.42 34.64 -1.23
N ARG A 7 7.59 34.42 -0.62
CA ARG A 7 7.71 34.16 0.82
C ARG A 7 7.23 35.34 1.67
N GLU A 8 7.59 36.56 1.29
CA GLU A 8 7.13 37.78 1.99
C GLU A 8 5.60 37.89 1.94
N GLY A 9 5.01 37.73 0.75
CA GLY A 9 3.56 37.82 0.58
C GLY A 9 2.80 36.69 1.26
N GLN A 10 3.36 35.48 1.28
CA GLN A 10 2.81 34.33 2.00
C GLN A 10 2.75 34.59 3.52
N ILE A 11 3.84 35.11 4.12
CA ILE A 11 3.87 35.45 5.54
C ILE A 11 2.86 36.55 5.87
N ASP A 12 2.77 37.58 5.03
CA ASP A 12 1.80 38.66 5.21
C ASP A 12 0.36 38.15 5.13
N PHE A 13 0.06 37.27 4.15
CA PHE A 13 -1.25 36.62 4.06
C PHE A 13 -1.57 35.80 5.32
N PHE A 14 -0.63 35.00 5.82
CA PHE A 14 -0.85 34.24 7.05
C PHE A 14 -1.13 35.14 8.25
N ASN A 15 -0.38 36.23 8.41
CA ASN A 15 -0.62 37.19 9.48
C ASN A 15 -1.99 37.87 9.33
N LEU A 16 -2.35 38.28 8.11
CA LEU A 16 -3.62 38.94 7.79
C LEU A 16 -4.82 38.07 8.16
N PHE A 17 -4.76 36.77 7.86
CA PHE A 17 -5.83 35.82 8.16
C PHE A 17 -5.70 35.15 9.53
N GLY A 18 -4.67 35.47 10.32
CA GLY A 18 -4.45 34.90 11.65
C GLY A 18 -4.08 33.41 11.61
N ILE A 19 -3.42 32.95 10.55
CA ILE A 19 -2.97 31.58 10.37
C ILE A 19 -1.66 31.38 11.12
N ASP A 20 -1.67 30.53 12.15
CA ASP A 20 -0.47 30.20 12.93
C ASP A 20 0.40 29.17 12.19
N TYR A 21 1.20 29.66 11.26
CA TYR A 21 2.17 28.87 10.48
C TYR A 21 3.47 28.56 11.21
N LYS A 22 3.69 29.15 12.41
CA LYS A 22 4.93 28.96 13.17
C LYS A 22 4.82 27.76 14.11
N ASN A 23 3.66 27.58 14.74
CA ASN A 23 3.45 26.48 15.67
C ASN A 23 2.74 25.28 15.03
N ASN A 24 2.10 25.46 13.87
CA ASN A 24 1.45 24.36 13.15
C ASN A 24 2.20 24.02 11.86
N PRO A 25 2.40 22.72 11.56
CA PRO A 25 2.99 22.28 10.31
C PRO A 25 1.98 22.41 9.17
N ILE A 26 1.75 23.63 8.68
CA ILE A 26 0.89 23.88 7.51
C ILE A 26 1.65 23.70 6.19
N LEU A 27 2.98 23.87 6.22
CA LEU A 27 3.87 23.69 5.07
C LEU A 27 4.31 22.23 5.01
N ILE A 28 3.43 21.38 4.48
CA ILE A 28 3.71 19.95 4.30
C ILE A 28 3.87 19.63 2.82
N GLU A 29 4.62 18.57 2.52
CA GLU A 29 4.62 17.97 1.19
C GLU A 29 5.00 18.92 0.04
N ASN A 30 5.85 19.91 0.34
CA ASN A 30 6.28 20.97 -0.58
C ASN A 30 5.13 21.83 -1.14
N THR A 31 4.02 21.89 -0.41
CA THR A 31 2.91 22.83 -0.67
C THR A 31 3.19 24.17 -0.01
N ASP A 32 2.53 25.23 -0.48
CA ASP A 32 2.63 26.55 0.13
C ASP A 32 1.71 26.72 1.35
N GLY A 33 1.02 25.67 1.78
CA GLY A 33 0.19 25.69 2.97
C GLY A 33 -1.07 24.86 2.83
N ILE A 34 -1.39 24.08 3.85
CA ILE A 34 -2.69 23.45 4.03
C ILE A 34 -3.29 23.92 5.34
N VAL A 35 -4.46 24.54 5.27
CA VAL A 35 -5.15 25.13 6.41
C VAL A 35 -6.59 24.64 6.44
N ASN A 36 -6.95 23.87 7.48
CA ASN A 36 -8.32 23.37 7.69
C ASN A 36 -8.96 22.78 6.42
N GLY A 37 -8.26 21.97 5.62
CA GLY A 37 -8.86 21.41 4.40
C GLY A 37 -8.95 22.39 3.21
N ASN A 38 -8.16 23.45 3.24
CA ASN A 38 -7.87 24.34 2.12
C ASN A 38 -6.39 24.21 1.74
N ILE A 39 -6.07 23.87 0.49
CA ILE A 39 -4.70 23.99 -0.02
C ILE A 39 -4.50 25.41 -0.56
N LEU A 40 -3.36 26.00 -0.24
CA LEU A 40 -2.97 27.34 -0.67
C LEU A 40 -1.80 27.22 -1.64
N GLU A 41 -1.88 27.94 -2.76
CA GLU A 41 -0.79 28.08 -3.72
C GLU A 41 -0.61 29.56 -4.01
N PHE A 42 0.60 30.08 -3.78
CA PHE A 42 0.89 31.50 -3.91
C PHE A 42 1.70 31.76 -5.18
N LYS A 43 1.37 32.86 -5.85
CA LYS A 43 2.21 33.45 -6.90
C LYS A 43 2.32 34.95 -6.68
N LEU A 44 3.47 35.53 -7.01
CA LEU A 44 3.61 36.98 -7.04
C LEU A 44 2.56 37.62 -7.95
N ILE A 45 2.36 37.04 -9.13
CA ILE A 45 1.32 37.37 -10.11
C ILE A 45 0.90 36.05 -10.78
N ILE A 46 -0.39 35.77 -10.86
CA ILE A 46 -0.94 34.62 -11.59
C ILE A 46 -1.23 35.06 -13.03
N ASN A 47 -0.34 34.66 -13.95
CA ASN A 47 -0.52 34.93 -15.39
C ASN A 47 -1.44 33.89 -16.07
N ASP A 48 -1.46 32.65 -15.56
CA ASP A 48 -2.27 31.56 -16.08
C ASP A 48 -2.86 30.73 -14.94
N LEU A 49 -4.18 30.88 -14.72
CA LEU A 49 -4.90 30.13 -13.70
C LEU A 49 -4.88 28.62 -13.96
N ASN A 50 -4.86 28.19 -15.22
CA ASN A 50 -4.86 26.76 -15.55
C ASN A 50 -3.60 26.09 -15.05
N GLN A 51 -2.45 26.73 -15.28
CA GLN A 51 -1.15 26.21 -14.91
C GLN A 51 -1.02 26.04 -13.38
N VAL A 52 -1.42 27.07 -12.64
CA VAL A 52 -1.32 27.11 -11.18
C VAL A 52 -2.33 26.14 -10.55
N LEU A 53 -3.56 26.08 -11.07
CA LEU A 53 -4.55 25.09 -10.63
C LEU A 53 -4.06 23.66 -10.81
N PHE A 54 -3.48 23.34 -11.98
CA PHE A 54 -2.99 21.99 -12.24
C PHE A 54 -1.82 21.61 -11.35
N GLN A 55 -0.96 22.56 -10.98
CA GLN A 55 0.06 22.36 -9.96
C GLN A 55 -0.57 21.96 -8.61
N SER A 56 -1.61 22.66 -8.17
CA SER A 56 -2.34 22.32 -6.93
C SER A 56 -2.99 20.94 -7.00
N ILE A 57 -3.58 20.57 -8.13
CA ILE A 57 -4.15 19.22 -8.36
C ILE A 57 -3.09 18.12 -8.21
N LYS A 58 -1.86 18.34 -8.70
CA LYS A 58 -0.75 17.39 -8.51
C LYS A 58 -0.37 17.24 -7.03
N TYR A 59 -0.38 18.33 -6.26
CA TYR A 59 -0.18 18.24 -4.81
C TYR A 59 -1.27 17.41 -4.14
N LEU A 60 -2.55 17.64 -4.46
CA LEU A 60 -3.67 16.87 -3.92
C LEU A 60 -3.56 15.37 -4.25
N SER A 61 -3.12 15.02 -5.47
CA SER A 61 -2.83 13.63 -5.85
C SER A 61 -1.73 13.01 -4.97
N ASN A 62 -0.65 13.74 -4.70
CA ASN A 62 0.43 13.28 -3.82
C ASN A 62 -0.04 13.09 -2.36
N LEU A 63 -0.86 14.00 -1.82
CA LEU A 63 -1.46 13.85 -0.48
C LEU A 63 -2.28 12.56 -0.38
N ARG A 64 -3.15 12.32 -1.38
CA ARG A 64 -3.95 11.10 -1.47
C ARG A 64 -3.07 9.85 -1.41
N ILE A 65 -2.01 9.80 -2.23
CA ILE A 65 -1.09 8.65 -2.31
C ILE A 65 -0.40 8.38 -0.96
N LYS A 66 -0.06 9.44 -0.24
CA LYS A 66 0.61 9.37 1.07
C LYS A 66 -0.31 9.10 2.26
N GLY A 67 -1.61 8.91 2.02
CA GLY A 67 -2.58 8.72 3.10
C GLY A 67 -2.92 9.99 3.87
N ILE A 68 -2.61 11.17 3.33
CA ILE A 68 -2.93 12.46 3.94
C ILE A 68 -4.31 12.90 3.43
N GLU A 69 -5.11 13.50 4.31
CA GLU A 69 -6.41 14.03 3.92
C GLU A 69 -6.31 15.03 2.76
N VAL A 70 -7.25 14.96 1.82
CA VAL A 70 -7.25 15.82 0.63
C VAL A 70 -8.16 17.03 0.88
N PRO A 71 -7.60 18.26 0.92
CA PRO A 71 -8.38 19.50 1.02
C PRO A 71 -9.59 19.56 0.09
N ASN A 72 -10.74 20.00 0.58
CA ASN A 72 -11.95 20.19 -0.23
C ASN A 72 -11.87 21.44 -1.13
N SER A 73 -11.09 22.44 -0.73
CA SER A 73 -10.92 23.68 -1.49
C SER A 73 -9.46 23.89 -1.92
N ILE A 74 -9.30 24.42 -3.12
CA ILE A 74 -8.03 24.91 -3.67
C ILE A 74 -8.11 26.42 -3.74
N LEU A 75 -7.17 27.11 -3.09
CA LEU A 75 -7.08 28.57 -3.09
C LEU A 75 -5.79 28.99 -3.78
N LEU A 76 -5.93 29.66 -4.93
CA LEU A 76 -4.82 30.25 -5.65
C LEU A 76 -4.74 31.73 -5.31
N ILE A 77 -3.61 32.18 -4.79
CA ILE A 77 -3.44 33.54 -4.27
C ILE A 77 -2.50 34.32 -5.18
N ASP A 78 -3.04 35.36 -5.81
CA ASP A 78 -2.26 36.37 -6.51
C ASP A 78 -1.94 37.51 -5.55
N LEU A 79 -0.68 37.53 -5.10
CA LEU A 79 -0.20 38.42 -4.06
C LEU A 79 -0.24 39.90 -4.49
N ASN A 80 0.27 40.22 -5.67
CA ASN A 80 0.40 41.62 -6.10
C ASN A 80 -0.88 42.19 -6.71
N GLN A 81 -1.76 41.34 -7.24
CA GLN A 81 -3.10 41.78 -7.66
C GLN A 81 -4.12 41.78 -6.52
N LYS A 82 -3.76 41.21 -5.35
CA LYS A 82 -4.64 41.07 -4.18
C LYS A 82 -5.91 40.30 -4.52
N LEU A 83 -5.76 39.18 -5.22
CA LEU A 83 -6.88 38.33 -5.62
C LEU A 83 -6.69 36.93 -5.05
N ALA A 84 -7.80 36.29 -4.69
CA ALA A 84 -7.84 34.86 -4.43
C ALA A 84 -8.87 34.19 -5.34
N TYR A 85 -8.54 33.00 -5.81
CA TYR A 85 -9.40 32.17 -6.65
C TYR A 85 -9.66 30.86 -5.93
N LYS A 86 -10.93 30.52 -5.72
CA LYS A 86 -11.35 29.27 -5.07
C LYS A 86 -11.92 28.30 -6.08
N PHE A 87 -11.37 27.09 -6.05
CA PHE A 87 -11.87 25.94 -6.77
C PHE A 87 -12.30 24.85 -5.79
N ASN A 88 -13.26 24.03 -6.18
CA ASN A 88 -13.68 22.85 -5.42
C ASN A 88 -12.87 21.63 -5.91
N SER A 89 -12.16 20.96 -5.00
CA SER A 89 -11.36 19.77 -5.32
C SER A 89 -12.21 18.65 -5.94
N GLN A 90 -13.49 18.55 -5.55
CA GLN A 90 -14.42 17.54 -6.06
C GLN A 90 -14.64 17.64 -7.58
N ASP A 91 -14.54 18.83 -8.16
CA ASP A 91 -14.68 19.04 -9.61
C ASP A 91 -13.50 18.42 -10.40
N TYR A 92 -12.38 18.18 -9.72
CA TYR A 92 -11.14 17.62 -10.27
C TYR A 92 -10.84 16.22 -9.74
N PHE A 93 -11.87 15.52 -9.26
CA PHE A 93 -11.74 14.20 -8.65
C PHE A 93 -10.94 13.23 -9.54
N LYS A 94 -11.22 13.20 -10.85
CA LYS A 94 -10.54 12.29 -11.79
C LYS A 94 -9.05 12.63 -11.93
N GLU A 95 -8.71 13.91 -11.99
CA GLU A 95 -7.34 14.40 -12.12
C GLU A 95 -6.55 14.14 -10.84
N ILE A 96 -7.15 14.30 -9.66
CA ILE A 96 -6.54 13.98 -8.36
C ILE A 96 -6.29 12.48 -8.22
N HIS A 97 -7.11 11.63 -8.87
CA HIS A 97 -6.93 10.17 -8.84
C HIS A 97 -5.86 9.65 -9.82
N LYS A 98 -5.24 10.51 -10.65
CA LYS A 98 -4.10 10.15 -11.50
C LYS A 98 -2.80 10.18 -10.69
N VAL A 99 -1.81 9.40 -11.13
CA VAL A 99 -0.43 9.46 -10.61
C VAL A 99 0.39 10.38 -11.51
N TYR A 100 1.10 11.33 -10.90
CA TYR A 100 1.98 12.25 -11.61
C TYR A 100 3.44 11.99 -11.22
N TYR A 101 4.33 12.01 -12.21
CA TYR A 101 5.76 11.82 -12.02
C TYR A 101 6.51 13.15 -12.13
N GLY A 102 7.49 13.36 -11.26
CA GLY A 102 8.29 14.58 -11.21
C GLY A 102 7.67 15.71 -10.38
N ALA A 103 8.32 16.87 -10.37
CA ALA A 103 7.88 18.02 -9.58
C ALA A 103 6.53 18.58 -10.06
N SER A 104 5.63 18.90 -9.13
CA SER A 104 4.28 19.44 -9.41
C SER A 104 4.29 20.72 -10.25
N SER A 105 5.36 21.51 -10.19
CA SER A 105 5.52 22.76 -10.94
C SER A 105 5.88 22.57 -12.43
N LYS A 106 6.16 21.34 -12.88
CA LYS A 106 6.58 21.04 -14.27
C LYS A 106 5.45 20.41 -15.09
N ASN A 107 5.45 20.66 -16.40
CA ASN A 107 4.51 20.11 -17.38
C ASN A 107 3.04 20.39 -17.02
N ASN A 108 2.71 21.68 -16.95
CA ASN A 108 1.38 22.16 -16.54
C ASN A 108 0.59 22.86 -17.66
N SER A 109 1.09 22.82 -18.90
CA SER A 109 0.40 23.41 -20.05
C SER A 109 -0.79 22.56 -20.52
N GLY A 110 -1.83 23.21 -21.05
CA GLY A 110 -2.96 22.55 -21.70
C GLY A 110 -4.06 22.02 -20.77
N PHE A 111 -3.98 22.28 -19.46
CA PHE A 111 -5.09 22.04 -18.54
C PHE A 111 -6.19 23.10 -18.75
N LEU A 112 -7.46 22.72 -18.55
CA LEU A 112 -8.60 23.63 -18.68
C LEU A 112 -9.26 23.79 -17.31
N ILE A 113 -9.34 25.03 -16.83
CA ILE A 113 -10.03 25.34 -15.57
C ILE A 113 -11.53 25.12 -15.69
N GLY A 114 -12.12 24.62 -14.61
CA GLY A 114 -13.57 24.65 -14.39
C GLY A 114 -14.01 25.98 -13.75
N ASN A 115 -15.20 25.95 -13.14
CA ASN A 115 -15.76 27.10 -12.44
C ASN A 115 -14.95 27.44 -11.18
N TYR A 116 -14.95 28.72 -10.83
CA TYR A 116 -14.29 29.23 -9.63
C TYR A 116 -14.99 30.45 -9.06
N GLU A 117 -14.76 30.69 -7.77
CA GLU A 117 -15.12 31.93 -7.09
C GLU A 117 -13.89 32.84 -7.03
N ARG A 118 -14.08 34.15 -7.20
CA ARG A 118 -13.02 35.16 -7.14
C ARG A 118 -13.26 36.11 -5.99
N PHE A 119 -12.22 36.39 -5.22
CA PHE A 119 -12.24 37.29 -4.07
C PHE A 119 -11.23 38.43 -4.28
N ASN A 120 -11.65 39.66 -4.03
CA ASN A 120 -10.78 40.83 -3.99
C ASN A 120 -10.35 41.10 -2.55
N LEU A 121 -9.06 40.89 -2.25
CA LEU A 121 -8.47 41.06 -0.92
C LEU A 121 -8.25 42.53 -0.53
N SER A 122 -8.85 43.47 -1.27
CA SER A 122 -9.00 44.87 -0.89
C SER A 122 -10.43 45.22 -0.45
N ASN A 123 -11.35 44.26 -0.49
CA ASN A 123 -12.76 44.42 -0.11
C ASN A 123 -13.05 43.63 1.17
N ASP A 124 -13.60 44.29 2.18
CA ASP A 124 -13.87 43.68 3.49
C ASP A 124 -14.88 42.51 3.41
N SER A 125 -15.89 42.58 2.54
CA SER A 125 -16.87 41.50 2.36
C SER A 125 -16.21 40.23 1.82
N ASP A 126 -15.35 40.38 0.81
CA ASP A 126 -14.60 39.26 0.23
C ASP A 126 -13.59 38.68 1.23
N ILE A 127 -12.92 39.51 2.01
CA ILE A 127 -12.02 39.07 3.10
C ILE A 127 -12.80 38.27 4.15
N ILE A 128 -13.97 38.75 4.58
CA ILE A 128 -14.84 38.05 5.54
C ILE A 128 -15.27 36.69 4.97
N ASN A 129 -15.64 36.63 3.69
CA ASN A 129 -16.05 35.39 3.04
C ASN A 129 -14.90 34.40 2.89
N LEU A 130 -13.72 34.86 2.48
CA LEU A 130 -12.52 34.02 2.41
C LEU A 130 -12.10 33.51 3.79
N LYS A 131 -12.20 34.33 4.84
CA LYS A 131 -11.94 33.91 6.22
C LYS A 131 -12.91 32.82 6.68
N LYS A 132 -14.20 32.89 6.30
CA LYS A 132 -15.15 31.81 6.57
C LYS A 132 -14.72 30.51 5.88
N ILE A 133 -14.23 30.57 4.65
CA ILE A 133 -13.72 29.40 3.91
C ILE A 133 -12.50 28.79 4.61
N LEU A 134 -11.49 29.61 4.96
CA LEU A 134 -10.27 29.16 5.64
C LEU A 134 -10.53 28.52 7.01
N ASN A 135 -11.67 28.79 7.63
CA ASN A 135 -12.08 28.20 8.91
C ASN A 135 -12.90 26.90 8.77
N LYS A 136 -13.38 26.57 7.57
CA LYS A 136 -14.15 25.34 7.34
C LYS A 136 -13.22 24.15 7.19
N LYS A 137 -13.26 23.23 8.15
CA LYS A 137 -12.48 21.98 8.14
C LYS A 137 -13.19 20.89 7.31
N GLU A 138 -13.08 21.00 5.99
CA GLU A 138 -13.73 20.09 5.04
C GLU A 138 -12.71 19.41 4.12
N TYR A 139 -12.95 18.14 3.79
CA TYR A 139 -12.04 17.35 2.96
C TYR A 139 -12.81 16.65 1.84
N MET A 140 -12.16 16.46 0.70
CA MET A 140 -12.69 15.65 -0.39
C MET A 140 -12.46 14.17 -0.06
N LYS A 141 -13.51 13.35 -0.10
CA LYS A 141 -13.37 11.90 0.03
C LYS A 141 -12.70 11.32 -1.21
N ILE A 142 -11.78 10.38 -1.02
CA ILE A 142 -11.09 9.68 -2.11
C ILE A 142 -11.57 8.24 -2.26
N ASN A 143 -11.32 7.64 -3.42
CA ASN A 143 -11.45 6.21 -3.62
C ASN A 143 -10.09 5.54 -3.38
N ILE A 144 -10.08 4.50 -2.54
CA ILE A 144 -8.88 3.67 -2.34
C ILE A 144 -8.59 2.85 -3.60
N ASP A 145 -7.35 2.89 -4.05
CA ASP A 145 -6.83 2.09 -5.17
C ASP A 145 -5.38 1.63 -4.90
N GLU A 146 -4.74 1.01 -5.89
CA GLU A 146 -3.38 0.46 -5.76
C GLU A 146 -2.34 1.54 -5.45
N ASN A 147 -2.61 2.79 -5.83
CA ASN A 147 -1.64 3.87 -5.73
C ASN A 147 -1.64 4.51 -4.34
N CYS A 148 -2.75 4.45 -3.60
CA CYS A 148 -2.85 5.09 -2.29
C CYS A 148 -3.05 4.13 -1.11
N ILE A 149 -3.48 2.88 -1.34
CA ILE A 149 -3.86 1.96 -0.24
C ILE A 149 -2.77 1.79 0.82
N VAL A 150 -1.49 1.74 0.42
CA VAL A 150 -0.37 1.58 1.36
C VAL A 150 -0.22 2.80 2.28
N GLY A 151 -0.28 4.01 1.73
CA GLY A 151 -0.18 5.23 2.55
C GLY A 151 -1.32 5.34 3.57
N TRP A 152 -2.54 4.96 3.17
CA TRP A 152 -3.69 4.90 4.08
C TRP A 152 -3.58 3.79 5.12
N ALA A 153 -3.05 2.62 4.78
CA ALA A 153 -2.78 1.54 5.73
C ALA A 153 -1.74 1.98 6.78
N GLU A 154 -0.64 2.60 6.34
CA GLU A 154 0.42 3.08 7.23
C GLU A 154 -0.08 4.14 8.20
N ARG A 155 -0.93 5.06 7.73
CA ARG A 155 -1.63 6.00 8.60
C ARG A 155 -2.53 5.27 9.59
N TYR A 156 -3.34 4.33 9.11
CA TYR A 156 -4.27 3.57 9.94
C TYR A 156 -3.57 2.89 11.11
N TYR A 157 -2.46 2.18 10.87
CA TYR A 157 -1.69 1.52 11.93
C TYR A 157 -0.95 2.50 12.84
N ARG A 158 -0.52 3.65 12.32
CA ARG A 158 0.10 4.70 13.15
C ARG A 158 -0.90 5.30 14.13
N GLU A 159 -2.15 5.49 13.69
CA GLU A 159 -3.23 6.06 14.50
C GLU A 159 -3.93 4.99 15.37
N ASN A 160 -3.82 3.71 15.00
CA ASN A 160 -4.42 2.57 15.69
C ASN A 160 -3.37 1.46 15.91
N PRO A 161 -2.49 1.57 16.92
CA PRO A 161 -1.33 0.69 17.06
C PRO A 161 -1.65 -0.80 17.28
N THR A 162 -2.86 -1.12 17.73
CA THR A 162 -3.31 -2.51 17.93
C THR A 162 -4.00 -3.11 16.72
N ALA A 163 -4.23 -2.32 15.67
CA ALA A 163 -4.88 -2.78 14.45
C ALA A 163 -3.89 -3.50 13.53
N ASN A 164 -4.40 -4.44 12.74
CA ASN A 164 -3.61 -5.23 11.79
C ASN A 164 -4.24 -5.18 10.38
N LYS A 165 -3.66 -5.94 9.45
CA LYS A 165 -4.12 -6.03 8.06
C LYS A 165 -5.61 -6.33 7.94
N SER A 166 -6.12 -7.28 8.72
CA SER A 166 -7.54 -7.67 8.70
C SER A 166 -8.48 -6.51 9.02
N ASP A 167 -8.12 -5.70 10.02
CA ASP A 167 -8.91 -4.57 10.48
C ASP A 167 -8.95 -3.45 9.42
N PHE A 168 -7.92 -3.36 8.57
CA PHE A 168 -7.87 -2.35 7.52
C PHE A 168 -8.59 -2.78 6.23
N ILE A 169 -8.21 -3.93 5.64
CA ILE A 169 -8.74 -4.34 4.31
C ILE A 169 -10.02 -5.16 4.41
N GLY A 170 -10.15 -5.99 5.45
CA GLY A 170 -11.25 -6.93 5.62
C GLY A 170 -11.39 -7.97 4.49
N ASP A 171 -12.32 -8.89 4.67
CA ASP A 171 -12.79 -9.85 3.66
C ASP A 171 -14.24 -10.24 3.99
N LEU A 172 -15.10 -10.26 2.97
CA LEU A 172 -16.52 -10.57 3.09
C LEU A 172 -16.90 -11.93 2.48
N GLU A 173 -15.99 -12.54 1.71
CA GLU A 173 -16.21 -13.83 1.03
C GLU A 173 -15.54 -15.00 1.74
N GLY A 174 -14.50 -14.75 2.53
CA GLY A 174 -13.90 -15.74 3.41
C GLY A 174 -14.88 -16.39 4.37
N LYS A 175 -14.50 -17.57 4.88
CA LYS A 175 -15.17 -18.21 6.02
C LYS A 175 -15.07 -17.33 7.26
N VAL A 176 -13.96 -16.62 7.40
CA VAL A 176 -13.81 -15.51 8.34
C VAL A 176 -14.24 -14.23 7.65
N LYS A 177 -15.31 -13.61 8.16
CA LYS A 177 -15.83 -12.33 7.66
C LYS A 177 -15.39 -11.20 8.56
N ILE A 178 -14.55 -10.32 8.02
CA ILE A 178 -14.06 -9.13 8.74
C ILE A 178 -14.41 -7.91 7.89
N ILE A 179 -15.15 -6.98 8.48
CA ILE A 179 -15.45 -5.70 7.83
C ILE A 179 -14.30 -4.75 8.15
N GLY A 180 -13.40 -4.55 7.18
CA GLY A 180 -12.25 -3.67 7.32
C GLY A 180 -12.61 -2.19 7.18
N GLU A 181 -11.72 -1.32 7.67
CA GLU A 181 -11.80 0.14 7.60
C GLU A 181 -12.07 0.65 6.18
N ILE A 182 -11.43 0.09 5.14
CA ILE A 182 -11.67 0.56 3.76
C ILE A 182 -13.09 0.22 3.27
N ARG A 183 -13.75 -0.80 3.83
CA ARG A 183 -15.07 -1.28 3.41
C ARG A 183 -16.19 -0.56 4.14
N GLN A 184 -16.01 -0.31 5.44
CA GLN A 184 -16.91 0.48 6.25
C GLN A 184 -16.11 1.47 7.10
N PRO A 185 -15.73 2.62 6.51
CA PRO A 185 -14.87 3.59 7.18
C PRO A 185 -15.46 4.07 8.49
N LYS A 186 -14.70 3.93 9.58
CA LYS A 186 -15.05 4.44 10.91
C LYS A 186 -14.10 5.57 11.29
N TYR A 187 -12.79 5.32 11.17
CA TYR A 187 -11.74 6.29 11.46
C TYR A 187 -11.57 7.29 10.32
N PHE A 188 -11.66 6.83 9.08
CA PHE A 188 -11.50 7.61 7.86
C PHE A 188 -12.81 7.94 7.16
N LYS A 189 -13.94 7.90 7.88
CA LYS A 189 -15.28 8.19 7.35
C LYS A 189 -15.39 9.54 6.63
N GLU A 190 -14.60 10.53 7.04
CA GLU A 190 -14.58 11.87 6.43
C GLU A 190 -13.61 11.98 5.25
N PHE A 191 -12.77 10.97 5.01
CA PHE A 191 -11.66 11.06 4.05
C PHE A 191 -11.71 10.04 2.92
N ILE A 192 -12.34 8.88 3.12
CA ILE A 192 -12.40 7.83 2.10
C ILE A 192 -13.84 7.40 1.83
N ASN A 193 -14.11 7.06 0.58
CA ASN A 193 -15.33 6.36 0.21
C ASN A 193 -15.16 4.85 0.49
N PRO A 194 -16.23 4.14 0.87
CA PRO A 194 -16.22 2.68 0.99
C PRO A 194 -15.69 1.99 -0.28
N TYR A 195 -14.78 1.04 -0.10
CA TYR A 195 -14.33 0.12 -1.14
C TYR A 195 -15.38 -0.96 -1.35
N LEU A 196 -16.10 -0.86 -2.47
CA LEU A 196 -17.29 -1.68 -2.75
C LEU A 196 -16.99 -3.00 -3.48
N LYS A 197 -15.74 -3.26 -3.88
CA LYS A 197 -15.41 -4.53 -4.52
C LYS A 197 -15.42 -5.64 -3.49
N VAL A 198 -15.86 -6.81 -3.92
CA VAL A 198 -16.03 -7.95 -3.02
C VAL A 198 -14.67 -8.48 -2.58
N THR A 199 -13.74 -8.66 -3.52
CA THR A 199 -12.42 -9.25 -3.27
C THR A 199 -11.31 -8.19 -3.15
N ASN A 200 -10.15 -8.64 -2.67
CA ASN A 200 -8.94 -7.82 -2.54
C ASN A 200 -7.92 -8.08 -3.68
N GLU A 201 -8.28 -8.83 -4.73
CA GLU A 201 -7.37 -9.20 -5.84
C GLU A 201 -6.66 -7.99 -6.47
N LYS A 202 -7.36 -6.85 -6.56
CA LYS A 202 -6.83 -5.59 -7.07
C LYS A 202 -5.52 -5.17 -6.37
N PHE A 203 -5.33 -5.56 -5.11
CA PHE A 203 -4.15 -5.23 -4.30
C PHE A 203 -3.11 -6.34 -4.23
N LYS A 204 -3.17 -7.36 -5.12
CA LYS A 204 -2.30 -8.55 -5.10
C LYS A 204 -0.80 -8.27 -5.05
N TYR A 205 -0.35 -7.15 -5.64
CA TYR A 205 1.07 -6.75 -5.66
C TYR A 205 1.51 -5.93 -4.44
N LEU A 206 0.57 -5.67 -3.51
CA LEU A 206 0.78 -4.82 -2.34
C LEU A 206 0.45 -5.53 -1.03
N MET A 207 0.01 -6.80 -1.08
CA MET A 207 -0.43 -7.53 0.11
C MET A 207 0.64 -7.62 1.18
N ASP A 208 1.91 -7.76 0.78
CA ASP A 208 3.08 -7.72 1.64
C ASP A 208 3.24 -6.37 2.33
N LYS A 209 3.07 -5.27 1.57
CA LYS A 209 3.19 -3.89 2.04
C LYS A 209 2.04 -3.45 2.96
N LEU A 210 0.92 -4.17 2.93
CA LEU A 210 -0.25 -3.89 3.76
C LEU A 210 -0.20 -4.57 5.14
N ASN A 211 0.78 -5.42 5.39
CA ASN A 211 1.01 -5.94 6.74
C ASN A 211 1.37 -4.80 7.70
N ASP A 212 1.01 -4.90 8.98
CA ASP A 212 1.49 -3.95 9.97
C ASP A 212 3.00 -4.14 10.24
N LYS A 213 3.59 -3.22 11.00
CA LYS A 213 5.05 -3.17 11.23
C LYS A 213 5.61 -4.47 11.83
N LEU A 214 4.87 -5.15 12.71
CA LEU A 214 5.32 -6.40 13.33
C LEU A 214 5.31 -7.53 12.29
N HIS A 215 4.21 -7.68 11.56
CA HIS A 215 4.06 -8.73 10.55
C HIS A 215 5.01 -8.55 9.36
N LYS A 216 5.30 -7.31 8.92
CA LYS A 216 6.33 -7.04 7.89
C LYS A 216 7.71 -7.62 8.28
N LYS A 217 8.08 -7.53 9.55
CA LYS A 217 9.37 -8.04 10.08
C LYS A 217 9.41 -9.57 10.17
N GLU A 218 8.29 -10.19 10.55
CA GLU A 218 8.19 -11.64 10.68
C GLU A 218 8.24 -12.33 9.31
N LEU A 219 7.46 -11.81 8.35
CA LEU A 219 7.23 -12.43 7.04
C LEU A 219 8.39 -12.24 6.04
N GLY A 220 9.16 -11.14 6.12
CA GLY A 220 10.28 -10.91 5.18
C GLY A 220 9.87 -10.87 3.71
N ALA A 221 8.62 -10.50 3.42
CA ALA A 221 8.01 -10.57 2.09
C ALA A 221 8.38 -9.37 1.22
N PHE A 222 8.69 -9.62 -0.05
CA PHE A 222 8.95 -8.60 -1.07
C PHE A 222 8.30 -8.98 -2.40
N TYR A 223 7.87 -7.97 -3.15
CA TYR A 223 7.33 -8.08 -4.50
C TYR A 223 8.29 -8.77 -5.49
N THR A 224 7.80 -9.81 -6.15
CA THR A 224 8.48 -10.47 -7.28
C THR A 224 8.21 -9.71 -8.58
N HIS A 225 9.26 -9.14 -9.18
CA HIS A 225 9.13 -8.41 -10.45
C HIS A 225 8.91 -9.37 -11.63
N PRO A 226 8.04 -9.06 -12.61
CA PRO A 226 7.75 -9.92 -13.76
C PRO A 226 8.97 -10.42 -14.54
N LEU A 227 9.99 -9.56 -14.69
CA LEU A 227 11.25 -9.92 -15.35
C LEU A 227 12.01 -11.02 -14.59
N TYR A 228 11.99 -10.97 -13.25
CA TYR A 228 12.59 -12.01 -12.42
C TYR A 228 11.83 -13.33 -12.59
N SER A 229 10.49 -13.30 -12.50
CA SER A 229 9.67 -14.49 -12.71
C SER A 229 9.96 -15.14 -14.05
N LYS A 230 9.89 -14.38 -15.16
CA LYS A 230 10.21 -14.89 -16.50
C LYS A 230 11.59 -15.52 -16.59
N LYS A 231 12.59 -14.94 -15.92
CA LYS A 231 13.95 -15.49 -15.92
C LYS A 231 14.06 -16.79 -15.11
N ALA A 232 13.40 -16.86 -13.96
CA ALA A 232 13.33 -18.07 -13.15
C ALA A 232 12.67 -19.23 -13.92
N LEU A 233 11.63 -18.94 -14.71
CA LEU A 233 10.93 -19.97 -15.49
C LEU A 233 11.79 -20.63 -16.57
N GLU A 234 12.83 -19.96 -17.07
CA GLU A 234 13.81 -20.61 -17.97
C GLU A 234 14.53 -21.77 -17.27
N LEU A 235 14.81 -21.65 -15.96
CA LEU A 235 15.45 -22.70 -15.17
C LEU A 235 14.45 -23.79 -14.79
N VAL A 236 13.20 -23.43 -14.47
CA VAL A 236 12.11 -24.37 -14.21
C VAL A 236 11.91 -25.28 -15.43
N ARG A 237 11.81 -24.73 -16.64
CA ARG A 237 11.65 -25.51 -17.88
C ARG A 237 12.81 -26.45 -18.15
N LYS A 238 14.04 -26.02 -17.82
CA LYS A 238 15.21 -26.91 -17.88
C LYS A 238 15.12 -28.02 -16.84
N ALA A 239 14.61 -27.75 -15.64
CA ALA A 239 14.39 -28.78 -14.63
C ALA A 239 13.31 -29.78 -15.06
N ILE A 240 12.19 -29.31 -15.63
CA ILE A 240 11.13 -30.14 -16.20
C ILE A 240 11.71 -31.06 -17.29
N SER A 241 12.53 -30.55 -18.20
CA SER A 241 13.16 -31.37 -19.25
C SER A 241 14.11 -32.47 -18.74
N ARG A 242 14.54 -32.39 -17.47
CA ARG A 242 15.41 -33.37 -16.82
C ARG A 242 14.64 -34.39 -15.98
N VAL A 243 13.32 -34.25 -15.87
CA VAL A 243 12.48 -35.22 -15.15
C VAL A 243 12.66 -36.60 -15.82
N PRO A 244 13.01 -37.65 -15.05
CA PRO A 244 13.16 -38.98 -15.60
C PRO A 244 11.89 -39.47 -16.29
N LYS A 245 12.04 -40.15 -17.42
CA LYS A 245 10.90 -40.69 -18.17
C LYS A 245 10.10 -41.65 -17.28
N GLY A 246 8.79 -41.40 -17.16
CA GLY A 246 7.88 -42.20 -16.33
C GLY A 246 7.67 -41.67 -14.92
N ASN A 247 8.44 -40.66 -14.49
CA ASN A 247 8.18 -39.96 -13.23
C ASN A 247 7.11 -38.87 -13.42
N ASP A 248 6.29 -38.67 -12.38
CA ASP A 248 5.53 -37.42 -12.21
C ASP A 248 6.48 -36.31 -11.72
N TYR A 249 6.06 -35.06 -11.82
CA TYR A 249 6.74 -33.96 -11.16
C TYR A 249 5.76 -32.98 -10.55
N ILE A 250 6.24 -32.28 -9.52
CA ILE A 250 5.58 -31.13 -8.93
C ILE A 250 6.49 -29.92 -8.98
N ILE A 251 5.90 -28.74 -9.09
CA ILE A 251 6.55 -27.46 -8.86
C ILE A 251 6.09 -26.98 -7.48
N LEU A 252 6.99 -26.95 -6.50
CA LEU A 252 6.67 -26.60 -5.12
C LEU A 252 7.18 -25.19 -4.81
N ASP A 253 6.25 -24.29 -4.49
CA ASP A 253 6.54 -23.00 -3.84
C ASP A 253 5.88 -22.97 -2.46
N ARG A 254 6.67 -23.02 -1.39
CA ARG A 254 6.17 -22.99 -0.01
C ARG A 254 5.85 -21.57 0.49
N CYS A 255 6.22 -20.54 -0.28
CA CYS A 255 6.16 -19.13 0.09
C CYS A 255 5.67 -18.26 -1.10
N ALA A 256 4.66 -18.73 -1.83
CA ALA A 256 4.19 -18.15 -3.08
C ALA A 256 3.61 -16.73 -2.95
N GLY A 257 3.28 -16.31 -1.73
CA GLY A 257 2.58 -15.06 -1.47
C GLY A 257 1.27 -15.02 -2.24
N THR A 258 1.11 -14.04 -3.13
CA THR A 258 -0.06 -13.94 -4.02
C THR A 258 0.11 -14.63 -5.38
N GLY A 259 1.20 -15.36 -5.61
CA GLY A 259 1.42 -16.16 -6.83
C GLY A 259 2.07 -15.39 -7.99
N ASN A 260 3.00 -14.48 -7.69
CA ASN A 260 3.65 -13.64 -8.71
C ASN A 260 4.81 -14.34 -9.42
N LEU A 261 5.40 -15.37 -8.81
CA LEU A 261 6.46 -16.17 -9.42
C LEU A 261 5.89 -17.10 -10.51
N GLU A 262 4.64 -17.51 -10.32
CA GLU A 262 3.86 -18.42 -11.17
C GLU A 262 3.14 -17.72 -12.32
N GLU A 263 3.13 -16.38 -12.35
CA GLU A 263 2.28 -15.58 -13.25
C GLU A 263 2.46 -15.91 -14.75
N PHE A 264 3.63 -16.40 -15.15
CA PHE A 264 3.97 -16.69 -16.55
C PHE A 264 4.14 -18.18 -16.86
N LEU A 265 3.75 -19.06 -15.92
CA LEU A 265 3.63 -20.49 -16.19
C LEU A 265 2.46 -20.75 -17.15
N THR A 266 2.60 -21.76 -18.01
CA THR A 266 1.51 -22.27 -18.84
C THR A 266 0.48 -23.02 -17.99
N ASP A 267 -0.72 -23.26 -18.53
CA ASP A 267 -1.75 -24.04 -17.81
C ASP A 267 -1.28 -25.48 -17.50
N GLU A 268 -0.47 -26.06 -18.38
CA GLU A 268 0.17 -27.36 -18.12
C GLU A 268 1.13 -27.24 -16.93
N GLU A 269 2.08 -26.30 -16.98
CA GLU A 269 3.04 -26.12 -15.89
C GLU A 269 2.33 -25.79 -14.56
N LEU A 270 1.29 -24.95 -14.58
CA LEU A 270 0.47 -24.62 -13.42
C LEU A 270 -0.20 -25.85 -12.82
N SER A 271 -0.71 -26.78 -13.65
CA SER A 271 -1.37 -28.00 -13.16
C SER A 271 -0.44 -28.92 -12.34
N HIS A 272 0.88 -28.70 -12.41
CA HIS A 272 1.89 -29.37 -11.59
C HIS A 272 2.28 -28.56 -10.34
N CYS A 273 1.78 -27.34 -10.15
CA CYS A 273 2.11 -26.49 -9.01
C CYS A 273 1.39 -26.92 -7.73
N ILE A 274 2.16 -27.00 -6.65
CA ILE A 274 1.68 -27.02 -5.28
C ILE A 274 2.19 -25.76 -4.60
N LEU A 275 1.27 -24.89 -4.18
CA LEU A 275 1.59 -23.57 -3.65
C LEU A 275 1.22 -23.45 -2.18
N SER A 276 1.98 -22.67 -1.42
CA SER A 276 1.62 -22.30 -0.05
C SER A 276 1.98 -20.85 0.23
N THR A 277 1.18 -20.20 1.07
CA THR A 277 1.51 -18.92 1.67
C THR A 277 1.03 -18.89 3.11
N TYR A 278 1.84 -18.28 3.97
CA TYR A 278 1.59 -18.27 5.41
C TYR A 278 0.60 -17.17 5.82
N GLU A 279 0.51 -16.07 5.06
CA GLU A 279 -0.39 -14.96 5.38
C GLU A 279 -1.78 -15.20 4.77
N TYR A 280 -2.83 -15.00 5.58
CA TYR A 280 -4.18 -15.43 5.23
C TYR A 280 -4.79 -14.61 4.08
N TYR A 281 -4.58 -13.29 4.03
CA TYR A 281 -5.13 -12.49 2.93
C TYR A 281 -4.39 -12.74 1.62
N GLU A 282 -3.09 -13.04 1.66
CA GLU A 282 -2.35 -13.56 0.51
C GLU A 282 -2.92 -14.90 0.04
N TYR A 283 -3.24 -15.81 0.96
CA TYR A 283 -3.88 -17.09 0.63
C TYR A 283 -5.22 -16.90 -0.08
N LYS A 284 -6.06 -15.97 0.38
CA LYS A 284 -7.34 -15.64 -0.28
C LYS A 284 -7.13 -15.14 -1.71
N VAL A 285 -6.20 -14.21 -1.91
CA VAL A 285 -5.84 -13.70 -3.25
C VAL A 285 -5.23 -14.79 -4.13
N LEU A 286 -4.36 -15.64 -3.58
CA LEU A 286 -3.75 -16.75 -4.31
C LEU A 286 -4.81 -17.77 -4.78
N GLN A 287 -5.75 -18.12 -3.90
CA GLN A 287 -6.86 -19.01 -4.21
C GLN A 287 -7.74 -18.46 -5.34
N GLU A 288 -8.06 -17.17 -5.30
CA GLU A 288 -8.84 -16.49 -6.35
C GLU A 288 -8.11 -16.48 -7.70
N ARG A 289 -6.79 -16.22 -7.68
CA ARG A 289 -5.99 -16.10 -8.90
C ARG A 289 -5.67 -17.44 -9.58
N LEU A 290 -5.28 -18.43 -8.79
CA LEU A 290 -4.63 -19.65 -9.28
C LEU A 290 -5.28 -20.95 -8.81
N GLY A 291 -6.20 -20.90 -7.83
CA GLY A 291 -6.70 -22.08 -7.13
C GLY A 291 -7.35 -23.15 -8.02
N ASN A 292 -7.92 -22.77 -9.17
CA ASN A 292 -8.51 -23.69 -10.14
C ASN A 292 -7.58 -24.16 -11.27
N LYS A 293 -6.35 -23.63 -11.32
CA LYS A 293 -5.35 -23.94 -12.36
C LYS A 293 -4.23 -24.84 -11.85
N ILE A 294 -4.00 -24.81 -10.54
CA ILE A 294 -2.91 -25.53 -9.89
C ILE A 294 -3.38 -26.84 -9.30
N ARG A 295 -2.42 -27.69 -8.92
CA ARG A 295 -2.72 -28.98 -8.31
C ARG A 295 -3.43 -28.83 -6.97
N PHE A 296 -2.89 -28.00 -6.08
CA PHE A 296 -3.58 -27.46 -4.89
C PHE A 296 -2.77 -26.37 -4.20
N ILE A 297 -3.45 -25.58 -3.36
CA ILE A 297 -2.82 -24.69 -2.37
C ILE A 297 -2.76 -25.41 -1.03
N VAL A 298 -1.84 -25.06 -0.13
CA VAL A 298 -1.83 -25.55 1.26
C VAL A 298 -2.48 -24.52 2.19
N PRO A 299 -3.62 -24.84 2.85
CA PRO A 299 -4.47 -26.02 2.65
C PRO A 299 -5.35 -25.89 1.38
N PRO A 300 -5.82 -27.01 0.78
CA PRO A 300 -6.50 -26.98 -0.54
C PRO A 300 -7.81 -26.21 -0.58
N ILE A 301 -8.46 -26.11 0.58
CA ILE A 301 -9.70 -25.37 0.76
C ILE A 301 -9.65 -24.64 2.09
N GLU A 302 -10.34 -23.51 2.14
CA GLU A 302 -10.57 -22.77 3.36
C GLU A 302 -11.58 -23.50 4.27
N LYS A 303 -11.17 -23.73 5.51
CA LYS A 303 -11.97 -24.34 6.60
C LYS A 303 -12.14 -23.34 7.74
N GLU A 304 -13.02 -23.66 8.68
CA GLU A 304 -13.29 -22.82 9.85
C GLU A 304 -12.04 -22.54 10.69
N ASP A 305 -11.09 -23.47 10.75
CA ASP A 305 -9.85 -23.35 11.51
C ASP A 305 -8.62 -22.99 10.65
N THR A 306 -8.82 -22.63 9.37
CA THR A 306 -7.72 -22.21 8.48
C THR A 306 -7.09 -20.90 8.94
N TYR A 307 -7.90 -19.95 9.41
CA TYR A 307 -7.43 -18.67 9.90
C TYR A 307 -6.96 -18.76 11.36
N PHE A 308 -5.74 -18.28 11.62
CA PHE A 308 -5.23 -18.11 12.98
C PHE A 308 -4.41 -16.81 13.07
N LYS A 309 -5.03 -15.76 13.62
CA LYS A 309 -4.38 -14.46 13.89
C LYS A 309 -3.63 -13.87 12.68
N GLY A 310 -4.27 -13.82 11.52
CA GLY A 310 -3.66 -13.31 10.28
C GLY A 310 -2.90 -14.36 9.47
N PHE A 311 -2.70 -15.56 10.01
CA PHE A 311 -1.96 -16.62 9.35
C PHE A 311 -2.83 -17.81 8.95
N VAL A 312 -2.32 -18.59 8.01
CA VAL A 312 -2.88 -19.86 7.57
C VAL A 312 -2.31 -21.00 8.40
N LYS A 313 -3.18 -21.71 9.13
CA LYS A 313 -2.82 -22.92 9.86
C LYS A 313 -2.26 -23.97 8.87
N GLN A 314 -1.20 -24.69 9.26
CA GLN A 314 -0.50 -25.69 8.44
C GLN A 314 0.33 -25.14 7.26
N ALA A 315 0.37 -23.82 7.03
CA ALA A 315 1.14 -23.21 5.94
C ALA A 315 2.51 -22.66 6.38
N ASN A 316 2.92 -22.85 7.63
CA ASN A 316 4.24 -22.41 8.09
C ASN A 316 5.32 -23.37 7.59
N ALA A 317 5.96 -23.03 6.47
CA ALA A 317 7.00 -23.83 5.82
C ALA A 317 8.23 -24.17 6.70
N LEU A 318 8.38 -23.51 7.85
CA LEU A 318 9.52 -23.70 8.77
C LEU A 318 9.25 -24.74 9.87
N THR A 319 8.02 -25.28 9.95
CA THR A 319 7.62 -26.24 10.98
C THR A 319 7.66 -27.68 10.48
N LYS A 320 7.79 -28.61 11.43
CA LYS A 320 7.64 -30.05 11.16
C LYS A 320 6.23 -30.39 10.65
N GLU A 321 5.22 -29.69 11.15
CA GLU A 321 3.82 -29.89 10.76
C GLU A 321 3.60 -29.71 9.25
N TYR A 322 4.31 -28.77 8.62
CA TYR A 322 4.20 -28.53 7.18
C TYR A 322 4.67 -29.72 6.35
N ILE A 323 5.85 -30.28 6.66
CA ILE A 323 6.38 -31.44 5.93
C ILE A 323 5.64 -32.74 6.27
N GLU A 324 5.03 -32.81 7.46
CA GLU A 324 4.21 -33.94 7.88
C GLU A 324 2.76 -33.85 7.39
N TYR A 325 2.36 -32.71 6.80
CA TYR A 325 1.04 -32.54 6.21
C TYR A 325 0.84 -33.56 5.09
N LYS A 326 -0.14 -34.46 5.28
CA LYS A 326 -0.33 -35.65 4.44
C LYS A 326 -0.28 -35.36 2.92
N PRO A 327 -1.02 -34.37 2.37
CA PRO A 327 -0.94 -34.05 0.95
C PRO A 327 0.45 -33.70 0.44
N ILE A 328 1.29 -33.06 1.25
CA ILE A 328 2.69 -32.74 0.90
C ILE A 328 3.59 -33.97 1.07
N LYS A 329 3.42 -34.68 2.19
CA LYS A 329 4.23 -35.86 2.54
C LYS A 329 4.12 -36.98 1.50
N GLU A 330 2.96 -37.14 0.86
CA GLU A 330 2.75 -38.12 -0.21
C GLU A 330 3.67 -37.88 -1.42
N TYR A 331 3.93 -36.63 -1.80
CA TYR A 331 4.88 -36.31 -2.88
C TYR A 331 6.33 -36.45 -2.43
N ILE A 332 6.65 -35.96 -1.22
CA ILE A 332 8.01 -36.04 -0.67
C ILE A 332 8.48 -37.49 -0.51
N SER A 333 7.56 -38.40 -0.16
CA SER A 333 7.88 -39.81 0.08
C SER A 333 7.86 -40.66 -1.20
N ASN A 334 7.46 -40.11 -2.35
CA ASN A 334 7.32 -40.86 -3.60
C ASN A 334 8.63 -40.86 -4.41
N PRO A 335 9.34 -42.00 -4.54
CA PRO A 335 10.59 -42.08 -5.28
C PRO A 335 10.43 -41.84 -6.79
N ASN A 336 9.21 -41.97 -7.32
CA ASN A 336 8.87 -41.74 -8.73
C ASN A 336 8.29 -40.34 -8.97
N CYS A 337 8.46 -39.41 -8.02
CA CYS A 337 8.07 -38.01 -8.15
C CYS A 337 9.33 -37.12 -8.11
N THR A 338 9.49 -36.27 -9.11
CA THR A 338 10.53 -35.22 -9.09
C THR A 338 9.96 -33.93 -8.49
N ILE A 339 10.62 -33.40 -7.47
CA ILE A 339 10.23 -32.14 -6.84
C ILE A 339 11.10 -31.02 -7.40
N ILE A 340 10.48 -30.08 -8.10
CA ILE A 340 11.13 -28.86 -8.57
C ILE A 340 10.76 -27.75 -7.59
N MET A 341 11.73 -27.28 -6.81
CA MET A 341 11.51 -26.14 -5.92
C MET A 341 11.62 -24.83 -6.69
N LEU A 342 10.59 -24.00 -6.60
CA LEU A 342 10.54 -22.67 -7.17
C LEU A 342 10.15 -21.72 -6.05
N GLU A 343 11.14 -21.06 -5.43
CA GLU A 343 10.92 -20.16 -4.30
C GLU A 343 11.71 -18.88 -4.52
N ASN A 344 11.14 -17.75 -4.10
CA ASN A 344 11.90 -16.51 -4.02
C ASN A 344 12.99 -16.64 -2.94
N PRO A 345 14.20 -16.09 -3.17
CA PRO A 345 15.24 -16.09 -2.15
C PRO A 345 14.75 -15.32 -0.92
N PRO A 346 15.09 -15.78 0.30
CA PRO A 346 14.74 -15.05 1.51
C PRO A 346 15.43 -13.68 1.48
N TYR A 347 14.65 -12.61 1.52
CA TYR A 347 15.20 -11.26 1.64
C TYR A 347 15.36 -10.89 3.11
N GLN A 348 16.53 -10.35 3.46
CA GLN A 348 16.82 -9.86 4.80
C GLN A 348 17.03 -8.34 4.74
N ASP A 349 16.03 -7.58 5.20
CA ASP A 349 16.19 -6.14 5.38
C ASP A 349 17.01 -5.86 6.65
N SER A 350 18.20 -5.29 6.50
CA SER A 350 19.12 -4.96 7.60
C SER A 350 18.57 -3.86 8.53
N SER A 351 17.57 -3.08 8.10
CA SER A 351 16.92 -2.06 8.93
C SER A 351 16.08 -2.65 10.07
N SER A 352 15.62 -3.90 9.93
CA SER A 352 14.81 -4.63 10.93
C SER A 352 15.55 -5.02 12.22
N ILE A 353 16.87 -4.75 12.29
CA ILE A 353 17.77 -5.02 13.42
C ILE A 353 17.68 -3.97 14.55
N THR A 354 17.02 -2.83 14.32
CA THR A 354 17.09 -1.65 15.19
C THR A 354 15.88 -1.41 16.12
N TYR A 355 15.13 -2.45 16.50
CA TYR A 355 14.02 -2.28 17.47
C TYR A 355 14.26 -2.97 18.81
N VAL A 356 13.78 -2.27 19.84
CA VAL A 356 13.94 -2.56 21.25
C VAL A 356 12.54 -2.82 21.85
N GLU A 357 12.38 -3.86 22.66
CA GLU A 357 11.09 -4.18 23.32
C GLU A 357 10.49 -2.95 24.02
N GLU A 358 9.17 -2.73 23.89
CA GLU A 358 8.44 -1.51 24.31
C GLU A 358 8.61 -1.14 25.80
N ASP A 359 9.14 -2.04 26.63
CA ASP A 359 9.38 -1.80 28.06
C ASP A 359 10.86 -1.75 28.46
N ASN A 360 11.81 -1.91 27.53
CA ASN A 360 13.22 -2.02 27.91
C ASN A 360 14.20 -1.66 26.79
N LEU A 361 14.63 -0.37 26.75
CA LEU A 361 15.62 0.23 25.84
C LEU A 361 16.97 -0.52 25.68
N LYS A 362 17.19 -1.61 26.42
CA LYS A 362 18.39 -2.46 26.38
C LYS A 362 18.16 -3.87 25.80
N LYS A 363 16.92 -4.30 25.50
CA LYS A 363 16.62 -5.65 24.94
C LYS A 363 16.18 -5.57 23.48
N ARG A 364 17.04 -6.06 22.59
CA ARG A 364 16.69 -6.31 21.19
C ARG A 364 15.63 -7.40 21.13
N ALA A 365 14.52 -7.16 20.44
CA ALA A 365 13.52 -8.19 20.16
C ALA A 365 14.20 -9.34 19.40
N LYS A 366 14.32 -10.51 20.03
CA LYS A 366 14.95 -11.69 19.44
C LYS A 366 13.97 -12.31 18.43
N ASN A 367 14.37 -12.39 17.17
CA ASN A 367 13.63 -13.16 16.19
C ASN A 367 13.86 -14.67 16.48
N LYS A 368 12.80 -15.44 16.72
CA LYS A 368 12.89 -16.86 17.10
C LYS A 368 13.33 -17.81 15.98
N ARG A 369 13.67 -17.28 14.78
CA ARG A 369 14.16 -18.04 13.63
C ARG A 369 15.24 -19.09 13.96
N LYS A 370 16.12 -18.82 14.94
CA LYS A 370 17.19 -19.76 15.36
C LYS A 370 16.70 -20.99 16.14
N GLU A 371 15.47 -20.93 16.66
CA GLU A 371 14.80 -21.95 17.47
C GLU A 371 13.74 -22.74 16.66
N GLU A 372 13.50 -22.36 15.40
CA GLU A 372 12.56 -23.07 14.53
C GLU A 372 13.09 -24.43 14.11
N TYR A 373 12.15 -25.36 13.85
CA TYR A 373 12.45 -26.75 13.49
C TYR A 373 13.46 -26.84 12.34
N LEU A 374 13.24 -26.10 11.25
CA LEU A 374 14.13 -26.11 10.09
C LEU A 374 15.57 -25.67 10.44
N SER A 375 15.71 -24.63 11.27
CA SER A 375 17.01 -24.14 11.76
C SER A 375 17.71 -25.14 12.68
N ILE A 376 16.95 -25.89 13.48
CA ILE A 376 17.48 -26.95 14.34
C ILE A 376 17.96 -28.14 13.50
N GLU A 377 17.15 -28.60 12.55
CA GLU A 377 17.52 -29.72 11.66
C GLU A 377 18.73 -29.37 10.78
N PHE A 378 18.78 -28.15 10.23
CA PHE A 378 19.93 -27.70 9.44
C PHE A 378 21.24 -27.79 10.24
N LYS A 379 21.23 -27.35 11.51
CA LYS A 379 22.40 -27.46 12.39
C LYS A 379 22.81 -28.92 12.59
N LYS A 380 21.87 -29.84 12.79
CA LYS A 380 22.20 -31.27 12.96
C LYS A 380 22.97 -31.82 11.77
N ILE A 381 22.53 -31.50 10.55
CA ILE A 381 23.19 -31.92 9.31
C ILE A 381 24.58 -31.27 9.18
N PHE A 382 24.70 -29.98 9.51
CA PHE A 382 25.96 -29.23 9.37
C PHE A 382 27.04 -29.65 10.37
N TYR A 383 26.66 -30.16 11.55
CA TYR A 383 27.60 -30.67 12.55
C TYR A 383 27.84 -32.19 12.45
N GLN A 384 27.20 -32.87 11.48
CA GLN A 384 27.41 -34.29 11.19
C GLN A 384 28.33 -34.54 9.98
N ASN A 385 28.70 -33.48 9.24
CA ASN A 385 29.80 -33.46 8.26
C ASN A 385 30.97 -32.65 8.83
#